data_AF-A0A0N5AQS3-F1
#
_entry.id   AF-A0A0N5AQS3-F1
#
_cell.length_a   1.000
_cell.length_b   1.000
_cell.length_c   1.000
_cell.angle_alpha   90.00
_cell.angle_beta   90.00
_cell.angle_gamma   90.00
#
_symmetry.space_group_name_H-M   'P 1'
#
loop_
_entity.id
_entity.type
_entity.pdbx_description
1 polymer ?
#
loop_
_entity_poly.entity_id
_entity_poly.type
_entity_poly.pdbx_seq_one_letter_code
_entity_poly.pdbx_strand_id
1 'polypeptide(L)'
;MSRSTTVNGCKINALLQGTFHKQPTGNEITTLDFQQQSTVTYEQVVITATSVSSWGECYENVDNSYIFGLKRTGDSYCFRCVTMIIRASNIIQAAHASTNSCRSSIAEARSTCFDENSISPFEGTFLYRKYRETV
;
A
#
# COMPACT_ATOMS: atom_id res chain seq x y z
N MET A 1 -8.96 30.59 1.86
CA MET A 1 -9.30 30.05 0.52
C MET A 1 -8.03 30.03 -0.31
N SER A 2 -7.44 28.85 -0.53
CA SER A 2 -6.33 28.69 -1.47
C SER A 2 -6.60 27.43 -2.29
N ARG A 3 -7.19 27.66 -3.46
CA ARG A 3 -7.34 26.69 -4.54
C ARG A 3 -5.98 26.61 -5.25
N SER A 4 -5.41 25.42 -5.38
CA SER A 4 -4.30 25.12 -6.28
C SER A 4 -4.73 23.89 -7.08
N THR A 5 -5.35 24.10 -8.25
CA THR A 5 -4.78 24.01 -9.62
C THR A 5 -4.38 22.59 -10.03
N THR A 6 -5.16 22.08 -11.01
CA THR A 6 -4.99 20.85 -11.81
C THR A 6 -4.96 19.51 -11.05
N VAL A 7 -6.15 18.95 -10.79
CA VAL A 7 -6.32 17.51 -10.52
C VAL A 7 -6.15 16.75 -11.85
N ASN A 8 -4.91 16.66 -12.34
CA ASN A 8 -4.51 15.41 -12.98
C ASN A 8 -4.42 14.41 -11.83
N GLY A 9 -5.56 13.85 -11.44
CA GLY A 9 -5.70 13.03 -10.23
C GLY A 9 -4.68 11.91 -10.25
N CYS A 10 -4.13 11.57 -9.09
CA CYS A 10 -3.26 10.41 -9.01
C CYS A 10 -4.01 9.19 -9.59
N LYS A 11 -3.40 8.56 -10.59
CA LYS A 11 -3.91 7.35 -11.22
C LYS A 11 -2.88 6.24 -11.10
N ILE A 12 -3.26 5.18 -10.42
CA ILE A 12 -2.43 3.98 -10.26
C ILE A 12 -2.38 3.26 -11.61
N ASN A 13 -1.16 2.86 -12.02
CA ASN A 13 -0.94 2.15 -13.29
C ASN A 13 -1.87 0.92 -13.39
N ALA A 14 -2.53 0.75 -14.54
CA ALA A 14 -3.46 -0.34 -14.80
C ALA A 14 -2.86 -1.74 -14.57
N LEU A 15 -1.55 -1.90 -14.75
CA LEU A 15 -0.85 -3.17 -14.50
C LEU A 15 -0.84 -3.57 -13.01
N LEU A 16 -0.89 -2.58 -12.12
CA LEU A 16 -0.90 -2.76 -10.66
C LEU A 16 -2.30 -2.99 -10.09
N GLN A 17 -3.36 -2.69 -10.86
CA GLN A 17 -4.74 -2.79 -10.40
C GLN A 17 -5.20 -4.25 -10.25
N GLY A 18 -6.19 -4.47 -9.38
CA GLY A 18 -6.82 -5.77 -9.16
C GLY A 18 -6.98 -6.14 -7.69
N THR A 19 -7.32 -7.40 -7.46
CA THR A 19 -7.50 -7.98 -6.12
C THR A 19 -6.30 -8.86 -5.78
N PHE A 20 -5.75 -8.65 -4.59
CA PHE A 20 -4.55 -9.30 -4.09
C PHE A 20 -4.78 -9.82 -2.68
N HIS A 21 -3.87 -10.67 -2.23
CA HIS A 21 -3.76 -11.14 -0.87
C HIS A 21 -2.37 -10.78 -0.33
N LYS A 22 -2.30 -10.41 0.95
CA LYS A 22 -1.02 -10.27 1.67
C LYS A 22 -1.07 -11.08 2.96
N GLN A 23 0.08 -11.57 3.39
CA GLN A 23 0.22 -12.15 4.71
C GLN A 23 0.34 -11.03 5.75
N PRO A 24 -0.39 -11.09 6.87
CA PRO A 24 -0.19 -10.18 7.99
C PRO A 24 1.25 -10.30 8.49
N THR A 25 1.97 -9.19 8.55
CA THR A 25 3.26 -9.13 9.28
C THR A 25 2.99 -9.32 10.77
N GLY A 26 3.74 -10.21 11.43
CA GLY A 26 3.44 -10.85 12.73
C GLY A 26 3.20 -9.98 13.97
N ASN A 27 3.07 -8.66 13.85
CA ASN A 27 2.69 -7.76 14.94
C ASN A 27 1.18 -7.44 14.97
N GLU A 28 0.41 -7.88 13.97
CA GLU A 28 -1.07 -7.84 13.98
C GLU A 28 -1.69 -9.15 14.49
N ILE A 29 -0.91 -10.01 15.16
CA ILE A 29 -1.42 -11.16 15.89
C ILE A 29 -1.89 -10.65 17.24
N THR A 30 -3.18 -10.42 17.40
CA THR A 30 -3.76 -10.20 18.73
C THR A 30 -3.45 -11.41 19.60
N THR A 31 -3.02 -11.18 20.83
CA THR A 31 -2.53 -12.17 21.82
C THR A 31 -3.54 -13.27 22.23
N LEU A 32 -4.66 -13.40 21.52
CA LEU A 32 -5.72 -14.39 21.73
C LEU A 32 -5.61 -15.63 20.82
N ASP A 33 -4.73 -15.64 19.81
CA ASP A 33 -4.66 -16.73 18.81
C ASP A 33 -3.71 -17.90 19.18
N PHE A 34 -3.02 -17.85 20.32
CA PHE A 34 -2.01 -18.86 20.70
C PHE A 34 -2.56 -20.25 21.10
N GLN A 35 -3.87 -20.51 20.96
CA GLN A 35 -4.49 -21.79 21.29
C GLN A 35 -5.21 -22.45 20.10
N GLN A 36 -5.20 -21.85 18.91
CA GLN A 36 -5.82 -22.45 17.73
C GLN A 36 -4.79 -22.62 16.62
N GLN A 37 -4.64 -23.87 16.19
CA GLN A 37 -4.00 -24.33 14.96
C GLN A 37 -3.81 -23.18 13.96
N SER A 38 -2.56 -22.72 13.80
CA SER A 38 -2.19 -21.47 13.14
C SER A 38 -2.63 -21.45 11.68
N THR A 39 -3.89 -21.05 11.48
CA THR A 39 -4.47 -20.90 10.15
C THR A 39 -3.84 -19.64 9.58
N VAL A 40 -3.04 -19.78 8.52
CA VAL A 40 -2.45 -18.64 7.83
C VAL A 40 -3.59 -17.79 7.28
N THR A 41 -3.87 -16.67 7.94
CA THR A 41 -4.86 -15.70 7.49
C THR A 41 -4.24 -14.80 6.43
N TYR A 42 -4.99 -14.50 5.37
CA TYR A 42 -4.57 -13.60 4.31
C TYR A 42 -5.51 -12.40 4.28
N GLU A 43 -4.97 -11.18 4.32
CA GLU A 43 -5.77 -9.97 4.14
C GLU A 43 -5.96 -9.71 2.64
N GLN A 44 -7.20 -9.46 2.20
CA GLN A 44 -7.49 -9.06 0.84
C GLN A 44 -7.17 -7.57 0.65
N VAL A 45 -6.37 -7.25 -0.38
CA VAL A 45 -6.02 -5.89 -0.79
C VAL A 45 -6.60 -5.62 -2.18
N VAL A 46 -7.36 -4.55 -2.32
CA VAL A 46 -7.92 -4.11 -3.61
C VAL A 46 -7.21 -2.84 -4.05
N ILE A 47 -6.63 -2.88 -5.26
CA ILE A 47 -5.99 -1.74 -5.91
C ILE A 47 -6.89 -1.29 -7.06
N THR A 48 -7.44 -0.08 -6.93
CA THR A 48 -8.27 0.56 -7.97
C THR A 48 -7.45 1.56 -8.78
N ALA A 49 -8.08 2.32 -9.67
CA ALA A 49 -7.39 3.41 -10.37
C ALA A 49 -6.97 4.55 -9.44
N THR A 50 -7.59 4.72 -8.28
CA THR A 50 -7.37 5.89 -7.40
C THR A 50 -7.09 5.53 -5.94
N SER A 51 -7.14 4.27 -5.55
CA SER A 51 -6.98 3.89 -4.14
C SER A 51 -6.45 2.47 -3.93
N VAL A 52 -5.93 2.23 -2.73
CA VAL A 52 -5.57 0.89 -2.24
C VAL A 52 -6.27 0.67 -0.90
N SER A 53 -7.00 -0.43 -0.73
CA SER A 53 -7.82 -0.67 0.46
C SER A 53 -7.05 -0.59 1.79
N SER A 54 -5.78 -1.00 1.82
CA SER A 54 -4.94 -0.95 3.03
C SER A 54 -4.26 0.40 3.27
N TRP A 55 -4.17 1.30 2.28
CA TRP A 55 -3.43 2.58 2.38
C TRP A 55 -4.25 3.84 2.08
N GLY A 56 -5.47 3.69 1.56
CA GLY A 56 -6.38 4.80 1.27
C GLY A 56 -6.30 5.33 -0.16
N GLU A 57 -6.74 6.58 -0.32
CA GLU A 57 -6.80 7.26 -1.61
C GLU A 57 -5.41 7.71 -2.06
N CYS A 58 -5.17 7.69 -3.37
CA CYS A 58 -3.95 8.23 -3.95
C CYS A 58 -4.06 9.74 -4.15
N TYR A 59 -3.09 10.47 -3.62
CA TYR A 59 -3.01 11.93 -3.73
C TYR A 59 -2.02 12.37 -4.80
N GLU A 60 -0.92 11.64 -4.95
CA GLU A 60 0.17 12.02 -5.83
C GLU A 60 0.93 10.80 -6.35
N ASN A 61 1.39 10.88 -7.60
CA ASN A 61 2.37 9.97 -8.18
C ASN A 61 3.73 10.68 -8.23
N VAL A 62 4.78 9.98 -7.79
CA VAL A 62 6.16 10.45 -7.73
C VAL A 62 7.01 9.35 -8.36
N ASP A 63 7.26 9.48 -9.67
CA ASP A 63 7.91 8.44 -10.48
C ASP A 63 7.18 7.09 -10.34
N ASN A 64 7.85 6.05 -9.84
CA ASN A 64 7.26 4.72 -9.58
C ASN A 64 6.66 4.57 -8.18
N SER A 65 6.55 5.67 -7.44
CA SER A 65 5.99 5.74 -6.10
C SER A 65 4.65 6.47 -6.08
N TYR A 66 3.84 6.15 -5.07
CA TYR A 66 2.52 6.74 -4.86
C TYR A 66 2.39 7.23 -3.43
N ILE A 67 1.84 8.43 -3.28
CA ILE A 67 1.49 8.97 -1.97
C ILE A 67 0.03 8.64 -1.69
N PHE A 68 -0.17 7.72 -0.76
CA PHE A 68 -1.48 7.33 -0.27
C PHE A 68 -1.83 8.08 1.00
N GLY A 69 -3.12 8.39 1.18
CA GLY A 69 -3.66 9.01 2.38
C GLY A 69 -4.87 8.24 2.88
N LEU A 70 -4.77 7.77 4.12
CA LEU A 70 -5.88 7.14 4.84
C LEU A 70 -6.28 8.01 6.03
N LYS A 71 -7.58 8.24 6.19
CA LYS A 71 -8.16 8.88 7.37
C LYS A 71 -9.18 7.94 8.00
N ARG A 72 -8.86 7.40 9.16
CA ARG A 72 -9.80 6.63 9.98
C ARG A 72 -10.63 7.57 10.83
N THR A 73 -11.85 7.16 11.16
CA THR A 73 -12.73 7.95 12.03
C THR A 73 -12.06 8.14 13.38
N GLY A 74 -11.88 9.41 13.79
CA GLY A 74 -11.22 9.76 15.05
C GLY A 74 -9.70 10.00 14.95
N ASP A 75 -9.08 9.67 13.81
CA ASP A 75 -7.64 9.85 13.60
C ASP A 75 -7.31 11.03 12.67
N SER A 76 -6.06 11.51 12.75
CA SER A 76 -5.50 12.42 11.75
C SER A 76 -5.26 11.71 10.42
N TYR A 77 -5.06 12.48 9.34
CA TYR A 77 -4.62 11.89 8.08
C TYR A 77 -3.27 11.21 8.26
N CYS A 78 -3.17 9.99 7.77
CA CYS A 78 -1.93 9.25 7.66
C CYS A 78 -1.53 9.19 6.19
N PHE A 79 -0.50 9.97 5.82
CA PHE A 79 0.11 9.90 4.49
C PHE A 79 1.29 8.93 4.48
N ARG A 80 1.44 8.15 3.41
CA ARG A 80 2.54 7.20 3.23
C ARG A 80 2.99 7.21 1.79
N CYS A 81 4.30 7.17 1.56
CA CYS A 81 4.83 6.86 0.25
C CYS A 81 5.01 5.36 0.11
N VAL A 82 4.54 4.80 -1.01
CA VAL A 82 4.65 3.38 -1.35
C VAL A 82 5.16 3.25 -2.78
N THR A 83 6.30 2.58 -2.94
CA THR A 83 6.87 2.26 -4.25
C THR A 83 6.40 0.87 -4.68
N MET A 84 5.69 0.81 -5.82
CA MET A 84 5.03 -0.42 -6.27
C MET A 84 5.83 -1.08 -7.39
N ILE A 85 6.44 -2.22 -7.10
CA ILE A 85 7.31 -2.94 -8.04
C ILE A 85 6.65 -4.27 -8.44
N ILE A 86 6.51 -4.50 -9.74
CA ILE A 86 6.08 -5.80 -10.27
C ILE A 86 7.30 -6.74 -10.21
N ARG A 87 7.26 -7.73 -9.31
CA ARG A 87 8.32 -8.74 -9.18
C ARG A 87 8.05 -9.98 -10.03
N ALA A 88 6.77 -10.29 -10.25
CA ALA A 88 6.31 -11.31 -11.18
C ALA A 88 4.91 -10.95 -11.70
N SER A 89 4.39 -11.68 -12.70
CA SER A 89 3.06 -11.42 -13.29
C SER A 89 1.91 -11.40 -12.27
N ASN A 90 2.08 -12.08 -11.14
CA ASN A 90 1.11 -12.18 -10.05
C ASN A 90 1.63 -11.67 -8.70
N ILE A 91 2.79 -11.00 -8.66
CA ILE A 91 3.42 -10.55 -7.41
C ILE A 91 3.84 -9.10 -7.53
N ILE A 92 3.30 -8.25 -6.66
CA ILE A 92 3.72 -6.87 -6.47
C ILE A 92 4.42 -6.76 -5.12
N GLN A 93 5.62 -6.18 -5.10
CA GLN A 93 6.24 -5.70 -3.87
C GLN A 93 5.82 -4.24 -3.68
N ALA A 94 5.15 -3.97 -2.57
CA ALA A 94 4.82 -2.62 -2.14
C ALA A 94 5.84 -2.19 -1.09
N ALA A 95 6.91 -1.55 -1.55
CA ALA A 95 7.99 -1.11 -0.68
C ALA A 95 7.62 0.18 0.03
N HIS A 96 7.87 0.21 1.33
CA HIS A 96 7.66 1.36 2.20
C HIS A 96 8.54 1.23 3.44
N ALA A 97 8.85 2.33 4.10
CA ALA A 97 9.55 2.30 5.38
C ALA A 97 8.77 1.44 6.40
N SER A 98 9.46 0.54 7.11
CA SER A 98 8.85 -0.33 8.13
C SER A 98 8.59 0.44 9.44
N THR A 99 7.46 0.14 10.09
CA THR A 99 6.99 0.59 11.42
C THR A 99 6.75 2.11 11.57
N ASN A 100 5.50 2.51 11.85
CA ASN A 100 5.06 3.90 12.09
C ASN A 100 5.35 4.92 10.98
N SER A 101 5.13 4.53 9.73
CA SER A 101 5.35 5.35 8.53
C SER A 101 4.29 6.42 8.24
N CYS A 102 3.39 6.72 9.19
CA CYS A 102 2.37 7.76 8.98
C CYS A 102 3.00 9.14 9.04
N ARG A 103 2.85 9.90 7.95
CA ARG A 103 3.26 11.30 7.85
C ARG A 103 2.06 12.21 7.93
N SER A 104 2.29 13.40 8.49
CA SER A 104 1.24 14.40 8.72
C SER A 104 0.88 15.20 7.46
N SER A 105 1.76 15.15 6.45
CA SER A 105 1.60 15.88 5.20
C SER A 105 2.12 15.07 3.99
N ILE A 106 1.62 15.43 2.81
CA ILE A 106 2.06 14.88 1.53
C ILE A 106 3.55 15.16 1.29
N ALA A 107 4.03 16.36 1.63
CA ALA A 107 5.43 16.74 1.45
C ALA A 107 6.38 15.88 2.31
N GLU A 108 6.00 15.61 3.57
CA GLU A 108 6.76 14.74 4.47
C GLU A 108 6.70 13.28 4.01
N ALA A 109 5.56 12.80 3.48
CA ALA A 109 5.51 11.47 2.87
C ALA A 109 6.42 11.36 1.65
N ARG A 110 6.47 12.39 0.81
CA ARG A 110 7.29 12.41 -0.41
C ARG A 110 8.78 12.21 -0.13
N SER A 111 9.32 12.81 0.93
CA SER A 111 10.74 12.67 1.29
C SER A 111 11.10 11.26 1.78
N THR A 112 10.11 10.39 1.99
CA THR A 112 10.31 8.99 2.42
C THR A 112 10.16 7.98 1.28
N CYS A 113 9.87 8.42 0.06
CA CYS A 113 9.82 7.53 -1.09
C CYS A 113 11.19 6.88 -1.33
N PHE A 114 11.18 5.59 -1.66
CA PHE A 114 12.41 4.89 -2.01
C PHE A 114 12.81 5.19 -3.45
N ASP A 115 14.11 5.21 -3.69
CA ASP A 115 14.64 5.08 -5.04
C ASP A 115 14.37 3.64 -5.49
N GLU A 116 13.65 3.48 -6.60
CA GLU A 116 13.27 2.18 -7.14
C GLU A 116 14.46 1.24 -7.36
N ASN A 117 15.64 1.80 -7.64
CA ASN A 117 16.85 1.04 -7.92
C ASN A 117 17.51 0.50 -6.65
N SER A 118 17.15 1.02 -5.47
CA SER A 118 17.70 0.58 -4.19
C SER A 118 16.78 -0.34 -3.39
N ILE A 119 15.63 -0.76 -3.95
CA ILE A 119 14.63 -1.51 -3.19
C ILE A 119 15.00 -2.98 -3.05
N SER A 120 15.24 -3.36 -1.80
CA SER A 120 15.55 -4.73 -1.37
C SER A 120 14.27 -5.57 -1.22
N PRO A 121 14.33 -6.91 -1.40
CA PRO A 121 13.19 -7.79 -1.14
C PRO A 121 12.67 -7.78 0.31
N PHE A 122 13.45 -7.28 1.26
CA PHE A 122 13.06 -7.22 2.68
C PHE A 122 12.23 -5.99 3.04
N GLU A 123 11.99 -5.10 2.08
CA GLU A 123 11.31 -3.83 2.32
C GLU A 123 9.83 -3.88 1.94
N GLY A 124 8.98 -3.48 2.88
CA GLY A 124 7.54 -3.37 2.68
C GLY A 124 6.83 -4.72 2.67
N THR A 125 5.82 -4.85 1.81
CA THR A 125 4.86 -5.96 1.82
C THR A 125 4.68 -6.56 0.44
N PHE A 126 4.59 -7.88 0.34
CA PHE A 126 4.24 -8.57 -0.91
C PHE A 126 2.73 -8.74 -1.06
N LEU A 127 2.22 -8.41 -2.25
CA LEU A 127 0.85 -8.59 -2.67
C LEU A 127 0.78 -9.68 -3.76
N TYR A 128 0.02 -10.73 -3.49
CA TYR A 128 -0.17 -11.88 -4.37
C TYR A 128 -1.52 -11.79 -5.05
N ARG A 129 -1.55 -11.70 -6.38
CA ARG A 129 -2.80 -11.53 -7.15
C ARG A 129 -3.72 -12.73 -6.93
N LYS A 130 -4.99 -12.47 -6.65
CA LYS A 130 -6.03 -13.51 -6.57
C LYS A 130 -6.26 -14.06 -7.97
N TYR A 131 -6.07 -15.37 -8.16
CA TYR A 131 -6.47 -16.02 -9.42
C TYR A 131 -7.98 -15.91 -9.60
N ARG A 132 -8.44 -15.73 -10.84
CA ARG A 132 -9.86 -15.90 -11.14
C ARG A 132 -10.17 -17.38 -11.01
N GLU A 133 -11.06 -17.74 -10.09
CA GLU A 133 -11.71 -19.05 -10.13
C GLU A 133 -12.51 -19.10 -11.43
N THR A 134 -12.03 -19.87 -12.40
CA THR A 134 -12.84 -20.24 -13.57
C THR A 134 -13.90 -21.20 -13.07
N VAL A 135 -15.14 -20.72 -13.01
CA VAL A 135 -16.33 -21.56 -12.83
C VAL A 135 -16.62 -22.28 -14.15
#